data_AF-A0A851D5M7-F1
#
_entry.id   AF-A0A851D5M7-F1
#
_cell.length_a   1.000
_cell.length_b   1.000
_cell.length_c   1.000
_cell.angle_alpha   90.00
_cell.angle_beta   90.00
_cell.angle_gamma   90.00
#
_symmetry.space_group_name_H-M   'P 1'
#
loop_
_entity.id
_entity.type
_entity.pdbx_description
1 polymer ?
#
loop_
_entity_poly.entity_id
_entity_poly.type
_entity_poly.pdbx_seq_one_letter_code
_entity_poly.pdbx_strand_id
1 'polypeptide(L)'
;EVTYSQSTGQKEQQSRCLQRGIRRVQDLCKVLQLPTVFEETAVSYLQRALQHPCFHLVSLEKKELLGGCCVFATCRQHNWPLTMGTICSLLYAKQELFAGVFLSLQKELGLSVPALSLVDLVKTHLNSFQLFQHGADVPAQFVEDKEKVVARTMQIVELASETWLVTGRHPVPIVTAAAFLAWQSLRPAARLACTLARFCKLAAVDLPPPAHLRLKELLEILLRMASQLAWLRVFDLDKRTVVKHVGDLLQHRVFLLKNAFCPQGEEQQHDADAAGEGSAGQGSPPAAAAQDGDCPSGGKRRQQGGRPPLLPPCLVHPRKRLRTAAPSAADLAVTGDEPISDSEIEQYLRGPEEIRAFRKAKAWP
;
A
#
# COMPACT_ATOMS: atom_id res chain seq x y z
N GLU A 1 -5.27 2.11 -69.47
CA GLU A 1 -5.81 1.81 -68.13
C GLU A 1 -4.70 1.92 -67.12
N VAL A 2 -4.88 2.75 -66.09
CA VAL A 2 -3.93 2.84 -64.96
C VAL A 2 -4.59 2.09 -63.82
N THR A 3 -4.01 0.94 -63.45
CA THR A 3 -4.47 0.13 -62.33
C THR A 3 -4.29 0.89 -61.02
N TYR A 4 -5.37 0.97 -60.24
CA TYR A 4 -5.46 1.71 -58.96
C TYR A 4 -4.36 1.34 -57.95
N SER A 5 -3.75 0.16 -58.09
CA SER A 5 -2.63 -0.32 -57.26
C SER A 5 -1.31 0.42 -57.48
N GLN A 6 -1.13 1.18 -58.57
CA GLN A 6 0.10 1.95 -58.83
C GLN A 6 0.05 3.38 -58.28
N SER A 7 -1.12 3.87 -57.82
CA SER A 7 -1.28 5.21 -57.26
C SER A 7 -0.95 5.32 -55.77
N THR A 8 -0.96 4.22 -55.02
CA THR A 8 -0.52 4.20 -53.62
C THR A 8 0.91 3.69 -53.57
N GLY A 9 1.83 4.53 -54.05
CA GLY A 9 3.26 4.26 -53.95
C GLY A 9 3.63 3.97 -52.50
N GLN A 10 3.94 2.70 -52.23
CA GLN A 10 4.58 2.21 -51.01
C GLN A 10 5.93 2.90 -50.83
N LYS A 11 5.92 4.09 -50.26
CA LYS A 11 6.87 4.40 -49.18
C LYS A 11 6.10 4.07 -47.92
N GLU A 12 6.61 3.20 -47.07
CA GLU A 12 6.12 2.99 -45.70
C GLU A 12 6.21 4.32 -44.93
N GLN A 13 5.31 5.25 -45.23
CA GLN A 13 5.11 6.44 -44.44
C GLN A 13 4.50 5.94 -43.14
N GLN A 14 5.29 6.04 -42.07
CA GLN A 14 4.86 5.79 -40.70
C GLN A 14 3.43 6.30 -40.51
N SER A 15 2.55 5.46 -39.95
CA SER A 15 1.15 5.83 -39.77
C SER A 15 1.05 7.17 -39.01
N ARG A 16 0.08 8.01 -39.36
CA ARG A 16 -0.11 9.32 -38.69
C ARG A 16 -0.25 9.16 -37.16
N CYS A 17 -0.85 8.05 -36.72
CA CYS A 17 -0.96 7.69 -35.32
C CYS A 17 0.41 7.45 -34.68
N LEU A 18 1.30 6.73 -35.35
CA LEU A 18 2.66 6.47 -34.89
C LEU A 18 3.46 7.77 -34.79
N GLN A 19 3.42 8.63 -35.81
CA GLN A 19 4.14 9.91 -35.78
C GLN A 19 3.67 10.82 -34.64
N ARG A 20 2.35 10.91 -34.42
CA ARG A 20 1.78 11.68 -33.30
C ARG A 20 2.19 11.08 -31.95
N GLY A 21 2.17 9.75 -31.83
CA GLY A 21 2.58 9.04 -30.62
C GLY A 21 4.05 9.29 -30.26
N ILE A 22 4.95 9.19 -31.25
CA ILE A 22 6.38 9.45 -31.07
C ILE A 22 6.58 10.87 -30.55
N ARG A 23 6.03 11.89 -31.22
CA ARG A 23 6.17 13.29 -30.77
C ARG A 23 5.74 13.48 -29.32
N ARG A 24 4.60 12.91 -28.93
CA ARG A 24 4.10 13.01 -27.55
C ARG A 24 5.01 12.33 -26.53
N VAL A 25 5.62 11.20 -26.87
CA VAL A 25 6.62 10.56 -26.00
C VAL A 25 7.82 11.48 -25.80
N GLN A 26 8.34 12.06 -26.89
CA GLN A 26 9.47 12.99 -26.84
C GLN A 26 9.14 14.25 -26.02
N ASP A 27 7.95 14.83 -26.23
CA ASP A 27 7.49 15.99 -25.48
C ASP A 27 7.35 15.67 -23.98
N LEU A 28 6.82 14.48 -23.65
CA LEU A 28 6.71 14.04 -22.25
C LEU A 28 8.08 13.84 -21.60
N CYS A 29 9.05 13.25 -22.31
CA CYS A 29 10.43 13.10 -21.83
C CYS A 29 11.08 14.46 -21.57
N LYS A 30 10.84 15.46 -22.43
CA LYS A 30 11.34 16.84 -22.25
C LYS A 30 10.70 17.54 -21.06
N VAL A 31 9.38 17.41 -20.88
CA VAL A 31 8.65 17.96 -19.71
C VAL A 31 9.19 17.38 -18.40
N LEU A 32 9.51 16.08 -18.41
CA LEU A 32 10.09 15.37 -17.26
C LEU A 32 11.62 15.54 -17.13
N GLN A 33 12.27 16.25 -18.06
CA GLN A 33 13.71 16.45 -18.13
C GLN A 33 14.51 15.14 -18.09
N LEU A 34 14.04 14.12 -18.81
CA LEU A 34 14.68 12.81 -18.85
C LEU A 34 15.92 12.79 -19.78
N PRO A 35 16.93 11.95 -19.50
CA PRO A 35 18.05 11.74 -20.41
C PRO A 35 17.61 11.22 -21.78
N THR A 36 18.36 11.54 -22.83
CA THR A 36 18.04 11.15 -24.23
C THR A 36 17.89 9.64 -24.41
N VAL A 37 18.67 8.83 -23.69
CA VAL A 37 18.59 7.36 -23.69
C VAL A 37 17.18 6.86 -23.31
N PHE A 38 16.48 7.58 -22.44
CA PHE A 38 15.13 7.22 -22.02
C PHE A 38 14.13 7.50 -23.13
N GLU A 39 14.30 8.60 -23.85
CA GLU A 39 13.46 8.95 -25.00
C GLU A 39 13.56 7.88 -26.09
N GLU A 40 14.78 7.47 -26.45
CA GLU A 40 15.02 6.44 -27.46
C GLU A 40 14.37 5.10 -27.07
N THR A 41 14.54 4.69 -25.82
CA THR A 41 13.95 3.44 -25.29
C THR A 41 12.42 3.50 -25.29
N ALA A 42 11.83 4.62 -24.83
CA ALA A 42 10.39 4.78 -24.78
C ALA A 42 9.76 4.84 -26.18
N VAL A 43 10.43 5.48 -27.14
CA VAL A 43 10.01 5.51 -28.56
C VAL A 43 10.06 4.10 -29.16
N SER A 44 11.10 3.33 -28.88
CA SER A 44 11.21 1.93 -29.30
C SER A 44 10.07 1.07 -28.75
N TYR A 45 9.71 1.22 -27.47
CA TYR A 45 8.56 0.54 -26.89
C TYR A 45 7.23 0.94 -27.53
N LEU A 46 7.04 2.23 -27.82
CA LEU A 46 5.83 2.68 -28.49
C LEU A 46 5.70 2.11 -29.91
N GLN A 47 6.80 2.08 -30.66
CA GLN A 47 6.84 1.49 -32.00
C GLN A 47 6.46 0.01 -31.96
N ARG A 48 7.06 -0.76 -31.04
CA ARG A 48 6.73 -2.17 -30.82
C ARG A 48 5.28 -2.37 -30.40
N ALA A 49 4.76 -1.52 -29.51
CA ALA A 49 3.37 -1.59 -29.06
C ALA A 49 2.40 -1.36 -30.23
N LEU A 50 2.62 -0.34 -31.05
CA LEU A 50 1.71 0.00 -32.15
C LEU A 50 1.76 -0.99 -33.33
N GLN A 51 2.79 -1.83 -33.42
CA GLN A 51 2.87 -2.95 -34.35
C GLN A 51 2.21 -4.24 -33.83
N HIS A 52 1.88 -4.28 -32.54
CA HIS A 52 1.31 -5.48 -31.93
C HIS A 52 -0.21 -5.57 -32.19
N PRO A 53 -0.74 -6.74 -32.60
CA PRO A 53 -2.17 -6.90 -32.92
C PRO A 53 -3.12 -6.44 -31.81
N CYS A 54 -2.75 -6.68 -30.54
CA CYS A 54 -3.55 -6.29 -29.36
C CYS A 54 -3.78 -4.78 -29.24
N PHE A 55 -2.97 -3.94 -29.88
CA PHE A 55 -3.08 -2.47 -29.81
C PHE A 55 -3.56 -1.83 -31.12
N HIS A 56 -3.78 -2.59 -32.19
CA HIS A 56 -4.25 -2.03 -33.47
C HIS A 56 -5.64 -1.39 -33.35
N LEU A 57 -6.58 -2.09 -32.70
CA LEU A 57 -7.99 -1.73 -32.63
C LEU A 57 -8.42 -1.10 -31.29
N VAL A 58 -7.47 -0.64 -30.48
CA VAL A 58 -7.81 0.03 -29.21
C VAL A 58 -8.27 1.47 -29.45
N SER A 59 -9.06 2.00 -28.50
CA SER A 59 -9.56 3.37 -28.55
C SER A 59 -8.43 4.40 -28.63
N LEU A 60 -8.75 5.58 -29.18
CA LEU A 60 -7.78 6.66 -29.30
C LEU A 60 -7.16 6.99 -27.93
N GLU A 61 -7.98 7.15 -26.90
CA GLU A 61 -7.54 7.43 -25.52
C GLU A 61 -6.50 6.41 -25.03
N LYS A 62 -6.73 5.10 -25.25
CA LYS A 62 -5.75 4.07 -24.88
C LYS A 62 -4.44 4.21 -25.67
N LYS A 63 -4.51 4.60 -26.95
CA LYS A 63 -3.31 4.89 -27.77
C LYS A 63 -2.53 6.10 -27.27
N GLU A 64 -3.21 7.12 -26.73
CA GLU A 64 -2.55 8.27 -26.12
C GLU A 64 -1.80 7.86 -24.85
N LEU A 65 -2.42 6.99 -24.03
CA LEU A 65 -1.81 6.48 -22.79
C LEU A 65 -0.66 5.50 -23.04
N LEU A 66 -0.62 4.80 -24.17
CA LEU A 66 0.49 3.89 -24.51
C LEU A 66 1.84 4.61 -24.46
N GLY A 67 1.92 5.83 -24.98
CA GLY A 67 3.15 6.63 -24.93
C GLY A 67 3.59 6.91 -23.48
N GLY A 68 2.64 7.30 -22.63
CA GLY A 68 2.89 7.47 -21.20
C GLY A 68 3.34 6.17 -20.51
N CYS A 69 2.69 5.05 -20.81
CA CYS A 69 3.07 3.75 -20.27
C CYS A 69 4.48 3.33 -20.69
N CYS A 70 4.90 3.65 -21.92
CA CYS A 70 6.26 3.41 -22.41
C CYS A 70 7.28 4.24 -21.62
N VAL A 71 7.05 5.55 -21.46
CA VAL A 71 7.93 6.43 -20.65
C VAL A 71 7.99 5.94 -19.21
N PHE A 72 6.86 5.57 -18.62
CA PHE A 72 6.80 5.04 -17.26
C PHE A 72 7.59 3.74 -17.10
N ALA A 73 7.45 2.79 -18.03
CA ALA A 73 8.21 1.55 -18.02
C ALA A 73 9.72 1.80 -18.12
N THR A 74 10.14 2.67 -19.04
CA THR A 74 11.54 3.08 -19.19
C THR A 74 12.09 3.73 -17.93
N CYS A 75 11.35 4.67 -17.33
CA CYS A 75 11.74 5.30 -16.07
C CYS A 75 12.00 4.25 -14.97
N ARG A 76 11.13 3.23 -14.86
CA ARG A 76 11.31 2.16 -13.87
C ARG A 76 12.54 1.30 -14.12
N GLN A 77 12.85 0.99 -15.37
CA GLN A 77 14.03 0.19 -15.71
C GLN A 77 15.35 0.90 -15.39
N HIS A 78 15.35 2.24 -15.40
CA HIS A 78 16.50 3.06 -15.06
C HIS A 78 16.46 3.62 -13.63
N ASN A 79 15.62 3.07 -12.74
CA ASN A 79 15.46 3.53 -11.36
C ASN A 79 15.10 5.03 -11.23
N TRP A 80 14.46 5.61 -12.25
CA TRP A 80 13.96 6.97 -12.20
C TRP A 80 12.65 7.01 -11.42
N PRO A 81 12.54 7.82 -10.35
CA PRO A 81 11.45 7.74 -9.37
C PRO A 81 10.16 8.44 -9.85
N LEU A 82 9.64 8.00 -10.99
CA LEU A 82 8.37 8.47 -11.53
C LEU A 82 7.21 7.65 -10.94
N THR A 83 6.24 8.35 -10.34
CA THR A 83 5.02 7.71 -9.85
C THR A 83 3.94 7.70 -10.92
N MET A 84 3.06 6.70 -10.83
CA MET A 84 1.90 6.58 -11.72
C MET A 84 0.95 7.77 -11.59
N GLY A 85 0.82 8.33 -10.37
CA GLY A 85 0.04 9.54 -10.14
C GLY A 85 0.60 10.73 -10.92
N THR A 86 1.92 10.96 -10.85
CA THR A 86 2.59 12.05 -11.57
C THR A 86 2.33 11.99 -13.07
N ILE A 87 2.51 10.83 -13.70
CA ILE A 87 2.29 10.70 -15.14
C ILE A 87 0.80 10.83 -15.50
N CYS A 88 -0.11 10.31 -14.67
CA CYS A 88 -1.54 10.49 -14.89
C CYS A 88 -1.95 11.97 -14.79
N SER A 89 -1.38 12.73 -13.84
CA SER A 89 -1.61 14.16 -13.72
C SER A 89 -1.10 14.94 -14.94
N LEU A 90 0.09 14.60 -15.45
CA LEU A 90 0.66 15.25 -16.65
C LEU A 90 -0.15 14.94 -17.93
N LEU A 91 -0.70 13.73 -18.02
CA LEU A 91 -1.49 13.29 -19.16
C LEU A 91 -2.99 13.55 -19.02
N TYR A 92 -3.42 14.15 -17.91
CA TYR A 92 -4.84 14.32 -17.56
C TYR A 92 -5.65 13.02 -17.66
N ALA A 93 -5.04 11.91 -17.24
CA ALA A 93 -5.55 10.56 -17.41
C ALA A 93 -6.14 9.98 -16.12
N LYS A 94 -7.16 9.13 -16.26
CA LYS A 94 -7.69 8.33 -15.14
C LYS A 94 -6.71 7.23 -14.75
N GLN A 95 -6.40 7.13 -13.46
CA GLN A 95 -5.40 6.18 -12.95
C GLN A 95 -5.74 4.71 -13.24
N GLU A 96 -7.03 4.35 -13.16
CA GLU A 96 -7.52 2.99 -13.46
C GLU A 96 -7.30 2.61 -14.93
N LEU A 97 -7.59 3.55 -15.84
CA LEU A 97 -7.40 3.35 -17.27
C LEU A 97 -5.90 3.21 -17.60
N PHE A 98 -5.06 4.09 -17.04
CA PHE A 98 -3.61 4.01 -17.20
C PHE A 98 -3.06 2.69 -16.65
N ALA A 99 -3.57 2.20 -15.51
CA ALA A 99 -3.18 0.91 -14.95
C ALA A 99 -3.51 -0.27 -15.86
N GLY A 100 -4.72 -0.30 -16.40
CA GLY A 100 -5.12 -1.32 -17.36
C GLY A 100 -4.23 -1.32 -18.61
N VAL A 101 -3.96 -0.15 -19.19
CA VAL A 101 -3.10 -0.02 -20.38
C VAL A 101 -1.65 -0.43 -20.08
N PHE A 102 -1.11 -0.02 -18.93
CA PHE A 102 0.25 -0.35 -18.51
C PHE A 102 0.44 -1.86 -18.30
N LEU A 103 -0.52 -2.53 -17.63
CA LEU A 103 -0.47 -3.98 -17.42
C LEU A 103 -0.54 -4.75 -18.75
N SER A 104 -1.42 -4.32 -19.67
CA SER A 104 -1.46 -4.90 -21.02
C SER A 104 -0.15 -4.68 -21.76
N LEU A 105 0.42 -3.45 -21.74
CA LEU A 105 1.71 -3.17 -22.38
C LEU A 105 2.82 -4.08 -21.84
N GLN A 106 2.93 -4.19 -20.52
CA GLN A 106 3.94 -5.01 -19.87
C GLN A 106 3.83 -6.48 -20.27
N LYS A 107 2.60 -7.02 -20.29
CA LYS A 107 2.32 -8.40 -20.67
C LYS A 107 2.64 -8.66 -22.14
N GLU A 108 2.08 -7.86 -23.05
CA GLU A 108 2.16 -8.12 -24.49
C GLU A 108 3.57 -7.88 -25.05
N LEU A 109 4.33 -6.93 -24.48
CA LEU A 109 5.72 -6.68 -24.90
C LEU A 109 6.77 -7.49 -24.11
N GLY A 110 6.34 -8.30 -23.12
CA GLY A 110 7.23 -9.09 -22.27
C GLY A 110 8.22 -8.23 -21.48
N LEU A 111 7.80 -7.05 -21.02
CA LEU A 111 8.71 -6.13 -20.34
C LEU A 111 8.95 -6.55 -18.88
N SER A 112 10.22 -6.67 -18.52
CA SER A 112 10.63 -6.72 -17.11
C SER A 112 10.69 -5.29 -16.58
N VAL A 113 9.72 -4.93 -15.73
CA VAL A 113 9.61 -3.59 -15.15
C VAL A 113 9.83 -3.69 -13.63
N PRO A 114 10.93 -3.13 -13.10
CA PRO A 114 11.21 -3.13 -11.66
C PRO A 114 10.17 -2.37 -10.83
N ALA A 115 10.09 -2.75 -9.55
CA ALA A 115 9.35 -1.99 -8.54
C ALA A 115 9.95 -0.58 -8.37
N LEU A 116 9.18 0.35 -7.82
CA LEU A 116 9.64 1.71 -7.56
C LEU A 116 10.73 1.69 -6.50
N SER A 117 11.90 2.27 -6.80
CA SER A 117 12.94 2.49 -5.79
C SER A 117 12.46 3.49 -4.74
N LEU A 118 12.31 3.03 -3.49
CA LEU A 118 11.97 3.90 -2.37
C LEU A 118 13.09 4.89 -2.07
N VAL A 119 14.35 4.48 -2.26
CA VAL A 119 15.52 5.32 -2.03
C VAL A 119 15.49 6.54 -2.94
N ASP A 120 15.27 6.33 -4.24
CA ASP A 120 15.24 7.42 -5.22
C ASP A 120 13.97 8.25 -5.10
N LEU A 121 12.85 7.62 -4.69
CA LEU A 121 11.62 8.33 -4.35
C LEU A 121 11.83 9.27 -3.16
N VAL A 122 12.49 8.84 -2.08
CA VAL A 122 12.78 9.69 -0.93
C VAL A 122 13.62 10.89 -1.37
N LYS A 123 14.72 10.67 -2.11
CA LYS A 123 15.58 11.76 -2.58
C LYS A 123 14.80 12.77 -3.42
N THR A 124 14.01 12.29 -4.39
CA THR A 124 13.29 13.16 -5.33
C THR A 124 12.11 13.87 -4.67
N HIS A 125 11.35 13.16 -3.84
CA HIS A 125 10.23 13.75 -3.11
C HIS A 125 10.70 14.81 -2.11
N LEU A 126 11.83 14.58 -1.42
CA LEU A 126 12.35 15.58 -0.49
C LEU A 126 12.97 16.77 -1.23
N ASN A 127 13.56 16.59 -2.42
CA ASN A 127 14.14 17.70 -3.19
C ASN A 127 13.14 18.83 -3.48
N SER A 128 11.83 18.56 -3.52
CA SER A 128 10.81 19.59 -3.72
C SER A 128 10.43 20.37 -2.47
N PHE A 129 10.92 19.98 -1.28
CA PHE A 129 10.49 20.58 -0.02
C PHE A 129 11.14 21.95 0.19
N GLN A 130 10.32 22.95 0.48
CA GLN A 130 10.78 24.32 0.76
C GLN A 130 11.23 24.52 2.22
N LEU A 131 11.78 23.49 2.86
CA LEU A 131 12.17 23.51 4.29
C LEU A 131 13.68 23.64 4.53
N PHE A 132 14.48 23.65 3.45
CA PHE A 132 15.95 23.62 3.55
C PHE A 132 16.61 24.98 3.32
N GLN A 133 15.83 25.99 2.94
CA GLN A 133 16.31 27.35 2.72
C GLN A 133 15.46 28.31 3.55
N HIS A 134 16.04 29.45 3.93
CA HIS A 134 15.27 30.53 4.55
C HIS A 134 14.39 31.18 3.48
N GLY A 135 13.11 30.84 3.49
CA GLY A 135 12.07 31.54 2.74
C GLY A 135 11.28 32.48 3.66
N ALA A 136 10.62 33.48 3.08
CA ALA A 136 9.76 34.41 3.84
C ALA A 136 8.66 33.69 4.64
N ASP A 137 8.19 32.54 4.16
CA ASP A 137 7.08 31.78 4.73
C ASP A 137 7.49 30.70 5.75
N VAL A 138 8.79 30.45 5.95
CA VAL A 138 9.29 29.37 6.83
C VAL A 138 10.06 29.95 8.02
N PRO A 139 9.51 29.86 9.25
CA PRO A 139 10.20 30.30 10.47
C PRO A 139 11.57 29.64 10.62
N ALA A 140 12.58 30.37 11.11
CA ALA A 140 13.96 29.88 11.26
C ALA A 140 14.07 28.55 12.06
N GLN A 141 13.21 28.37 13.06
CA GLN A 141 13.13 27.13 13.86
C GLN A 141 12.69 25.89 13.04
N PHE A 142 12.03 26.10 11.90
CA PHE A 142 11.53 25.06 11.01
C PHE A 142 12.47 24.74 9.85
N VAL A 143 13.46 25.60 9.60
CA VAL A 143 14.52 25.32 8.64
C VAL A 143 15.42 24.20 9.17
N GLU A 144 15.76 23.25 8.31
CA GLU A 144 16.65 22.15 8.65
C GLU A 144 17.61 21.82 7.51
N ASP A 145 18.71 21.17 7.86
CA ASP A 145 19.68 20.63 6.90
C ASP A 145 19.07 19.50 6.06
N LYS A 146 19.19 19.61 4.74
CA LYS A 146 18.57 18.69 3.77
C LYS A 146 19.10 17.27 3.95
N GLU A 147 20.40 17.13 4.08
CA GLU A 147 21.11 15.87 4.16
C GLU A 147 20.70 15.11 5.43
N LYS A 148 20.58 15.80 6.58
CA LYS A 148 20.05 15.22 7.83
C LYS A 148 18.60 14.74 7.68
N VAL A 149 17.74 15.53 7.04
CA VAL A 149 16.34 15.15 6.83
C VAL A 149 16.24 13.95 5.89
N VAL A 150 16.98 13.93 4.79
CA VAL A 150 17.03 12.80 3.84
C VAL A 150 17.54 11.54 4.53
N ALA A 151 18.67 11.61 5.24
CA ALA A 151 19.27 10.46 5.92
C ALA A 151 18.33 9.86 6.97
N ARG A 152 17.70 10.71 7.79
CA ARG A 152 16.75 10.23 8.80
C ARG A 152 15.45 9.72 8.19
N THR A 153 14.96 10.35 7.12
CA THR A 153 13.77 9.87 6.40
C THR A 153 14.02 8.49 5.80
N MET A 154 15.20 8.27 5.22
CA MET A 154 15.58 6.96 4.69
C MET A 154 15.51 5.87 5.77
N GLN A 155 16.08 6.14 6.94
CA GLN A 155 16.07 5.20 8.05
C GLN A 155 14.65 4.86 8.53
N ILE A 156 13.74 5.84 8.54
CA ILE A 156 12.34 5.63 8.92
C ILE A 156 11.57 4.87 7.83
N VAL A 157 11.86 5.11 6.54
CA VAL A 157 11.25 4.36 5.43
C VAL A 157 11.73 2.91 5.40
N GLU A 158 13.01 2.66 5.67
CA GLU A 158 13.56 1.32 5.85
C GLU A 158 12.89 0.60 7.02
N LEU A 159 12.75 1.27 8.17
CA LEU A 159 12.00 0.75 9.31
C LEU A 159 10.55 0.41 8.92
N ALA A 160 9.89 1.28 8.15
CA ALA A 160 8.53 1.03 7.65
C ALA A 160 8.46 -0.24 6.76
N SER A 161 9.51 -0.49 5.97
CA SER A 161 9.62 -1.68 5.12
C SER A 161 9.78 -2.94 5.97
N GLU A 162 10.67 -2.90 6.96
CA GLU A 162 10.97 -4.00 7.89
C GLU A 162 9.78 -4.34 8.82
N THR A 163 8.81 -3.43 8.97
CA THR A 163 7.64 -3.57 9.86
C THR A 163 6.30 -3.63 9.10
N TRP A 164 6.34 -4.08 7.85
CA TRP A 164 5.16 -4.37 7.03
C TRP A 164 4.26 -3.17 6.67
N LEU A 165 4.75 -1.93 6.82
CA LEU A 165 3.99 -0.73 6.46
C LEU A 165 4.03 -0.37 4.98
N VAL A 166 5.01 -0.88 4.23
CA VAL A 166 5.19 -0.56 2.81
C VAL A 166 4.37 -1.49 1.91
N THR A 167 4.36 -2.79 2.21
CA THR A 167 3.78 -3.81 1.34
C THR A 167 2.30 -3.57 1.05
N GLY A 168 1.94 -3.54 -0.23
CA GLY A 168 0.56 -3.34 -0.69
C GLY A 168 0.01 -1.92 -0.51
N ARG A 169 0.86 -0.92 -0.26
CA ARG A 169 0.43 0.47 0.03
C ARG A 169 1.09 1.47 -0.90
N HIS A 170 0.44 2.62 -1.07
CA HIS A 170 1.01 3.71 -1.85
C HIS A 170 2.25 4.30 -1.14
N PRO A 171 3.40 4.43 -1.82
CA PRO A 171 4.66 4.80 -1.16
C PRO A 171 4.76 6.29 -0.79
N VAL A 172 4.18 7.20 -1.59
CA VAL A 172 4.25 8.66 -1.34
C VAL A 172 3.71 9.07 0.05
N PRO A 173 2.54 8.60 0.51
CA PRO A 173 2.07 8.85 1.88
C PRO A 173 3.03 8.37 2.98
N ILE A 174 3.76 7.27 2.74
CA ILE A 174 4.71 6.71 3.71
C ILE A 174 5.93 7.62 3.80
N VAL A 175 6.51 7.99 2.65
CA VAL A 175 7.63 8.93 2.57
C VAL A 175 7.26 10.28 3.19
N THR A 176 6.04 10.78 2.95
CA THR A 176 5.56 12.05 3.52
C THR A 176 5.47 11.99 5.05
N ALA A 177 4.91 10.91 5.61
CA ALA A 177 4.85 10.70 7.05
C ALA A 177 6.23 10.51 7.68
N ALA A 178 7.12 9.78 7.02
CA ALA A 178 8.50 9.57 7.46
C ALA A 178 9.30 10.89 7.44
N ALA A 179 9.15 11.71 6.41
CA ALA A 179 9.81 13.01 6.29
C ALA A 179 9.37 13.97 7.40
N PHE A 180 8.07 13.99 7.72
CA PHE A 180 7.55 14.75 8.85
C PHE A 180 8.16 14.30 10.18
N LEU A 181 8.20 12.99 10.46
CA LEU A 181 8.80 12.46 11.68
C LEU A 181 10.31 12.72 11.75
N ALA A 182 11.02 12.58 10.64
CA ALA A 182 12.44 12.90 10.54
C ALA A 182 12.68 14.37 10.89
N TRP A 183 11.94 15.28 10.26
CA TRP A 183 12.02 16.71 10.53
C TRP A 183 11.65 17.05 11.98
N GLN A 184 10.56 16.51 12.52
CA GLN A 184 10.17 16.77 13.91
C GLN A 184 11.22 16.28 14.91
N SER A 185 11.75 15.07 14.72
CA SER A 185 12.69 14.46 15.65
C SER A 185 14.09 15.09 15.65
N LEU A 186 14.44 15.87 14.62
CA LEU A 186 15.71 16.62 14.58
C LEU A 186 15.70 17.82 15.52
N ARG A 187 14.54 18.47 15.74
CA ARG A 187 14.35 19.53 16.75
C ARG A 187 12.98 19.40 17.45
N PRO A 188 12.81 18.42 18.34
CA PRO A 188 11.50 18.11 18.92
C PRO A 188 10.89 19.29 19.70
N ALA A 189 11.70 20.00 20.49
CA ALA A 189 11.22 21.09 21.35
C ALA A 189 10.48 22.19 20.59
N ALA A 190 10.96 22.56 19.39
CA ALA A 190 10.33 23.59 18.57
C ALA A 190 9.22 23.05 17.65
N ARG A 191 9.20 21.74 17.35
CA ARG A 191 8.44 21.17 16.23
C ARG A 191 7.28 20.25 16.63
N LEU A 192 7.21 19.80 17.88
CA LEU A 192 6.14 18.91 18.35
C LEU A 192 4.74 19.53 18.27
N ALA A 193 4.63 20.86 18.36
CA ALA A 193 3.36 21.57 18.20
C ALA A 193 2.92 21.68 16.73
N CYS A 194 3.81 21.42 15.76
CA CYS A 194 3.49 21.46 14.34
C CYS A 194 2.75 20.18 13.92
N THR A 195 1.64 20.32 13.19
CA THR A 195 0.88 19.18 12.66
C THR A 195 1.42 18.76 11.29
N LEU A 196 1.13 17.51 10.88
CA LEU A 196 1.49 17.02 9.54
C LEU A 196 0.96 17.92 8.42
N ALA A 197 -0.29 18.40 8.54
CA ALA A 197 -0.89 19.29 7.56
C ALA A 197 -0.18 20.65 7.49
N ARG A 198 0.21 21.23 8.64
CA ARG A 198 0.99 22.48 8.68
C ARG A 198 2.38 22.28 8.10
N PHE A 199 3.03 21.15 8.40
CA PHE A 199 4.31 20.78 7.80
C PHE A 199 4.24 20.69 6.28
N CYS A 200 3.25 19.99 5.71
CA CYS A 200 3.07 19.89 4.26
C CYS A 200 2.87 21.25 3.60
N LYS A 201 2.09 22.14 4.24
CA LYS A 201 1.92 23.53 3.77
C LYS A 201 3.23 24.31 3.77
N LEU A 202 4.01 24.24 4.85
CA LEU A 202 5.32 24.89 4.95
C LEU A 202 6.34 24.31 3.96
N ALA A 203 6.25 23.02 3.65
CA ALA A 203 7.08 22.36 2.67
C ALA A 203 6.66 22.64 1.22
N ALA A 204 5.52 23.30 1.00
CA ALA A 204 4.87 23.48 -0.30
C ALA A 204 4.58 22.15 -1.04
N VAL A 205 4.08 21.15 -0.31
CA VAL A 205 3.72 19.84 -0.87
C VAL A 205 2.30 19.46 -0.48
N ASP A 206 1.59 18.82 -1.40
CA ASP A 206 0.25 18.29 -1.14
C ASP A 206 0.29 17.23 -0.03
N LEU A 207 -0.73 17.25 0.83
CA LEU A 207 -0.91 16.25 1.88
C LEU A 207 -1.62 15.02 1.30
N PRO A 208 -0.94 13.86 1.15
CA PRO A 208 -1.60 12.66 0.65
C PRO A 208 -2.63 12.15 1.68
N PRO A 209 -3.87 11.81 1.29
CA PRO A 209 -4.92 11.45 2.25
C PRO A 209 -4.53 10.34 3.25
N PRO A 210 -3.83 9.25 2.84
CA PRO A 210 -3.42 8.19 3.76
C PRO A 210 -2.25 8.57 4.69
N ALA A 211 -1.62 9.74 4.55
CA ALA A 211 -0.38 10.08 5.26
C ALA A 211 -0.59 10.15 6.78
N HIS A 212 -1.74 10.63 7.26
CA HIS A 212 -2.07 10.62 8.68
C HIS A 212 -2.14 9.20 9.27
N LEU A 213 -2.66 8.24 8.49
CA LEU A 213 -2.71 6.84 8.90
C LEU A 213 -1.30 6.24 8.96
N ARG A 214 -0.45 6.52 7.96
CA ARG A 214 0.96 6.09 7.94
C ARG A 214 1.74 6.65 9.13
N LEU A 215 1.53 7.92 9.46
CA LEU A 215 2.13 8.57 10.63
C LEU A 215 1.72 7.87 11.93
N LYS A 216 0.43 7.58 12.10
CA LYS A 216 -0.08 6.88 13.28
C LYS A 216 0.57 5.50 13.45
N GLU A 217 0.65 4.73 12.37
CA GLU A 217 1.25 3.39 12.37
C GLU A 217 2.76 3.44 12.67
N LEU A 218 3.49 4.39 12.08
CA LEU A 218 4.91 4.60 12.37
C LEU A 218 5.17 4.93 13.84
N LEU A 219 4.34 5.81 14.43
CA LEU A 219 4.43 6.13 15.86
C LEU A 219 4.13 4.92 16.75
N GLU A 220 3.19 4.05 16.35
CA GLU A 220 2.89 2.81 17.07
C GLU A 220 4.06 1.81 17.00
N ILE A 221 4.76 1.70 15.86
CA ILE A 221 5.98 0.91 15.74
C ILE A 221 7.09 1.46 16.64
N LEU A 222 7.32 2.77 16.61
CA LEU A 222 8.33 3.41 17.45
C LEU A 222 8.06 3.20 18.94
N LEU A 223 6.79 3.26 19.37
CA LEU A 223 6.39 2.95 20.74
C LEU A 223 6.67 1.50 21.11
N ARG A 224 6.39 0.55 20.20
CA ARG A 224 6.73 -0.87 20.41
C ARG A 224 8.24 -1.07 20.53
N MET A 225 9.05 -0.41 19.70
CA MET A 225 10.51 -0.46 19.81
C MET A 225 10.99 0.15 21.13
N ALA A 226 10.46 1.32 21.52
CA ALA A 226 10.81 1.98 22.78
C ALA A 226 10.51 1.10 24.00
N SER A 227 9.44 0.31 23.94
CA SER A 227 9.07 -0.62 25.00
C SER A 227 10.05 -1.78 25.22
N GLN A 228 11.04 -1.95 24.33
CA GLN A 228 12.16 -2.91 24.46
C GLN A 228 13.36 -2.32 25.23
N LEU A 229 13.42 -1.00 25.39
CA LEU A 229 14.48 -0.34 26.14
C LEU A 229 14.02 -0.08 27.57
N ALA A 230 14.70 -0.70 28.53
CA ALA A 230 14.32 -0.62 29.95
C ALA A 230 14.20 0.82 30.47
N TRP A 231 15.16 1.68 30.10
CA TRP A 231 15.19 3.09 30.50
C TRP A 231 14.07 3.94 29.86
N LEU A 232 13.60 3.58 28.65
CA LEU A 232 12.46 4.26 28.02
C LEU A 232 11.11 3.78 28.54
N ARG A 233 11.03 2.51 28.96
CA ARG A 233 9.81 1.91 29.50
C ARG A 233 9.32 2.62 30.77
N VAL A 234 10.22 3.21 31.55
CA VAL A 234 9.88 3.94 32.79
C VAL A 234 9.13 5.26 32.51
N PHE A 235 9.28 5.82 31.30
CA PHE A 235 8.71 7.13 30.96
C PHE A 235 7.27 7.08 30.40
N ASP A 236 6.64 5.90 30.31
CA ASP A 236 5.29 5.71 29.75
C ASP A 236 5.04 6.56 28.49
N LEU A 237 5.92 6.37 27.50
CA LEU A 237 5.94 7.20 26.30
C LEU A 237 4.61 7.17 25.54
N ASP A 238 4.21 8.33 25.03
CA ASP A 238 3.05 8.48 24.15
C ASP A 238 3.51 8.80 22.71
N LYS A 239 2.54 8.93 21.81
CA LYS A 239 2.78 9.22 20.38
C LYS A 239 3.48 10.56 20.14
N ARG A 240 3.49 11.49 21.10
CA ARG A 240 4.16 12.80 21.00
C ARG A 240 5.56 12.74 21.61
N THR A 241 5.74 12.12 22.77
CA THR A 241 7.01 12.07 23.49
C THR A 241 8.01 11.12 22.84
N VAL A 242 7.55 10.03 22.23
CA VAL A 242 8.42 9.08 21.49
C VAL A 242 9.22 9.74 20.37
N VAL A 243 8.70 10.83 19.78
CA VAL A 243 9.37 11.58 18.70
C VAL A 243 10.74 12.12 19.14
N LYS A 244 10.91 12.43 20.44
CA LYS A 244 12.17 12.91 21.01
C LYS A 244 13.27 11.85 20.97
N HIS A 245 12.89 10.57 20.99
CA HIS A 245 13.79 9.42 21.08
C HIS A 245 13.99 8.70 19.74
N VAL A 246 13.44 9.22 18.64
CA VAL A 246 13.57 8.60 17.30
C VAL A 246 15.02 8.43 16.89
N GLY A 247 15.92 9.37 17.26
CA GLY A 247 17.35 9.22 17.00
C GLY A 247 17.93 7.94 17.63
N ASP A 248 17.71 7.77 18.93
CA ASP A 248 18.18 6.62 19.71
C ASP A 248 17.57 5.30 19.21
N LEU A 249 16.26 5.32 18.90
CA LEU A 249 15.55 4.15 18.39
C LEU A 249 16.06 3.71 17.02
N LEU A 250 16.36 4.66 16.12
CA LEU A 250 16.89 4.35 14.80
C LEU A 250 18.33 3.84 14.87
N GLN A 251 19.16 4.38 15.77
CA GLN A 251 20.53 3.93 15.99
C GLN A 251 20.61 2.44 16.35
N HIS A 252 19.64 1.93 17.11
CA HIS A 252 19.58 0.53 17.55
C HIS A 252 18.50 -0.30 16.84
N ARG A 253 17.97 0.17 15.70
CA ARG A 253 16.77 -0.40 15.06
C ARG A 253 16.83 -1.91 14.84
N VAL A 254 17.97 -2.44 14.37
CA VAL A 254 18.13 -3.85 14.02
C VAL A 254 17.94 -4.74 15.25
N PHE A 255 18.54 -4.34 16.37
CA PHE A 255 18.41 -5.04 17.64
C PHE A 255 16.98 -4.93 18.19
N LEU A 256 16.42 -3.71 18.19
CA LEU A 256 15.07 -3.47 18.71
C LEU A 256 13.98 -4.21 17.94
N LEU A 257 14.13 -4.35 16.62
CA LEU A 257 13.21 -5.10 15.79
C LEU A 257 13.29 -6.60 16.06
N LYS A 258 14.49 -7.19 16.17
CA LYS A 258 14.64 -8.61 16.53
C LYS A 258 13.90 -8.93 17.83
N ASN A 259 14.06 -8.08 18.84
CA ASN A 259 13.40 -8.26 20.13
C ASN A 259 11.88 -7.96 20.08
N ALA A 260 11.44 -7.07 19.19
CA ALA A 260 10.02 -6.80 19.00
C ALA A 260 9.28 -7.89 18.20
N PHE A 261 10.00 -8.67 17.38
CA PHE A 261 9.47 -9.84 16.69
C PHE A 261 9.53 -11.12 17.54
N CYS A 262 10.48 -11.23 18.47
CA CYS A 262 10.58 -12.36 19.38
C CYS A 262 9.57 -12.22 20.54
N PRO A 263 8.55 -13.09 20.65
CA PRO A 263 7.72 -13.13 21.85
C PRO A 263 8.58 -13.57 23.03
N GLN A 264 8.51 -12.88 24.17
CA GLN A 264 9.26 -13.16 25.43
C GLN A 264 8.98 -14.54 26.08
N GLY A 265 8.47 -15.53 25.33
CA GLY A 265 8.09 -16.85 25.82
C GLY A 265 9.11 -17.96 25.61
N GLU A 266 10.25 -17.71 24.96
CA GLU A 266 11.23 -18.78 24.63
C GLU A 266 12.47 -18.78 25.53
N GLU A 267 12.71 -17.75 26.35
CA GLU A 267 13.92 -17.62 27.18
C GLU A 267 13.77 -18.14 28.63
N GLN A 268 12.66 -18.79 29.00
CA GLN A 268 12.42 -19.25 30.38
C GLN A 268 12.23 -20.76 30.58
N GLN A 269 12.45 -21.59 29.54
CA GLN A 269 12.22 -23.04 29.64
C GLN A 269 13.49 -23.92 29.58
N HIS A 270 14.70 -23.35 29.52
CA HIS A 270 15.93 -24.14 29.34
C HIS A 270 16.91 -24.19 30.53
N ASP A 271 16.63 -23.50 31.64
CA ASP A 271 17.53 -23.47 32.82
C ASP A 271 17.00 -24.20 34.07
N ALA A 272 16.08 -25.16 33.93
CA ALA A 272 15.47 -25.85 35.08
C ALA A 272 15.39 -27.39 35.00
N ASP A 273 16.15 -28.06 34.13
CA ASP A 273 16.19 -29.54 34.07
C ASP A 273 17.62 -30.11 34.15
N ALA A 274 18.43 -29.59 35.08
CA ALA A 274 19.73 -30.17 35.40
C ALA A 274 20.08 -30.06 36.89
N ALA A 275 19.25 -30.64 37.76
CA ALA A 275 19.67 -31.07 39.11
C ALA A 275 18.59 -31.96 39.77
N GLY A 276 18.91 -33.23 40.04
CA GLY A 276 18.17 -34.02 41.04
C GLY A 276 18.00 -35.51 40.71
N GLU A 277 19.08 -36.29 40.82
CA GLU A 277 18.98 -37.74 41.08
C GLU A 277 18.46 -37.99 42.50
N GLY A 278 17.57 -38.99 42.68
CA GLY A 278 17.20 -39.46 44.03
C GLY A 278 15.98 -40.39 44.15
N SER A 279 16.20 -41.68 43.92
CA SER A 279 15.68 -42.85 44.68
C SER A 279 14.17 -43.22 44.73
N ALA A 280 13.87 -44.31 44.01
CA ALA A 280 13.04 -45.51 44.32
C ALA A 280 11.95 -45.52 45.41
N GLY A 281 10.77 -46.07 45.05
CA GLY A 281 9.80 -46.65 46.01
C GLY A 281 8.39 -46.99 45.47
N GLN A 282 8.20 -48.25 45.09
CA GLN A 282 7.00 -49.05 44.75
C GLN A 282 5.58 -48.64 45.21
N GLY A 283 4.58 -48.98 44.38
CA GLY A 283 3.24 -49.45 44.82
C GLY A 283 2.05 -49.03 43.95
N SER A 284 1.31 -49.98 43.37
CA SER A 284 -0.06 -49.82 42.81
C SER A 284 -1.01 -50.84 43.47
N PRO A 285 -2.32 -50.85 43.17
CA PRO A 285 -3.41 -49.96 43.59
C PRO A 285 -4.42 -50.71 44.53
N PRO A 286 -5.62 -50.17 44.84
CA PRO A 286 -6.81 -50.68 44.15
C PRO A 286 -7.94 -49.63 43.93
N ALA A 287 -9.04 -50.13 43.37
CA ALA A 287 -10.06 -49.44 42.59
C ALA A 287 -11.31 -48.94 43.35
N ALA A 288 -12.04 -48.07 42.62
CA ALA A 288 -13.49 -47.85 42.57
C ALA A 288 -14.24 -47.25 43.78
N ALA A 289 -14.81 -46.06 43.58
CA ALA A 289 -16.27 -45.82 43.67
C ALA A 289 -16.61 -44.42 43.14
N ALA A 290 -17.69 -44.35 42.36
CA ALA A 290 -18.30 -43.16 41.81
C ALA A 290 -18.98 -42.29 42.88
N GLN A 291 -19.04 -40.97 42.67
CA GLN A 291 -20.30 -40.19 42.63
C GLN A 291 -20.06 -38.71 42.32
N ASP A 292 -20.94 -38.21 41.45
CA ASP A 292 -21.51 -36.87 41.25
C ASP A 292 -20.86 -35.63 41.86
N GLY A 293 -20.86 -34.56 41.05
CA GLY A 293 -21.11 -33.22 41.56
C GLY A 293 -20.22 -32.12 40.97
N ASP A 294 -20.86 -31.28 40.18
CA ASP A 294 -20.49 -29.89 39.89
C ASP A 294 -19.25 -29.59 39.04
N CYS A 295 -19.56 -29.26 37.79
CA CYS A 295 -18.82 -28.28 36.99
C CYS A 295 -18.84 -26.89 37.66
N PRO A 296 -17.69 -26.28 37.99
CA PRO A 296 -17.61 -24.84 38.14
C PRO A 296 -17.09 -24.26 36.83
N SER A 297 -18.03 -23.61 36.12
CA SER A 297 -17.84 -22.44 35.26
C SER A 297 -16.40 -22.11 34.91
N GLY A 298 -16.03 -22.35 33.64
CA GLY A 298 -14.80 -21.87 33.02
C GLY A 298 -14.69 -20.35 33.11
N GLY A 299 -14.10 -19.89 34.21
CA GLY A 299 -13.72 -18.51 34.40
C GLY A 299 -12.83 -18.09 33.25
N LYS A 300 -13.20 -16.98 32.61
CA LYS A 300 -12.34 -16.25 31.68
C LYS A 300 -11.02 -15.93 32.40
N ARG A 301 -10.04 -16.82 32.30
CA ARG A 301 -8.63 -16.51 32.56
C ARG A 301 -8.28 -15.42 31.57
N ARG A 302 -8.34 -14.17 32.02
CA ARG A 302 -7.61 -13.06 31.41
C ARG A 302 -6.15 -13.48 31.42
N GLN A 303 -5.69 -14.09 30.34
CA GLN A 303 -4.28 -14.24 30.05
C GLN A 303 -3.71 -12.82 29.92
N GLN A 304 -3.22 -12.29 31.04
CA GLN A 304 -2.11 -11.33 31.03
C GLN A 304 -0.91 -12.13 30.47
N GLY A 305 -0.18 -11.74 29.45
CA GLY A 305 -0.20 -10.54 28.62
C GLY A 305 0.98 -10.67 27.66
N GLY A 306 0.88 -11.60 26.70
CA GLY A 306 1.85 -11.67 25.61
C GLY A 306 1.69 -10.44 24.72
N ARG A 307 2.75 -9.64 24.55
CA ARG A 307 2.71 -8.50 23.63
C ARG A 307 2.38 -9.02 22.22
N PRO A 308 1.38 -8.46 21.53
CA PRO A 308 1.02 -8.93 20.20
C PRO A 308 2.22 -8.81 19.25
N PRO A 309 2.51 -9.83 18.44
CA PRO A 309 3.61 -9.79 17.49
C PRO A 309 3.47 -8.61 16.52
N LEU A 310 4.60 -8.13 16.00
CA LEU A 310 4.61 -7.18 14.88
C LEU A 310 4.07 -7.87 13.63
N LEU A 311 2.87 -7.48 13.21
CA LEU A 311 2.17 -8.02 12.05
C LEU A 311 1.71 -6.88 11.14
N PRO A 312 1.47 -7.16 9.83
CA PRO A 312 0.80 -6.23 8.94
C PRO A 312 -0.46 -5.61 9.57
N PRO A 313 -0.68 -4.29 9.48
CA PRO A 313 -1.80 -3.64 10.17
C PRO A 313 -3.20 -4.19 9.81
N CYS A 314 -3.36 -4.76 8.61
CA CYS A 314 -4.60 -5.40 8.16
C CYS A 314 -4.90 -6.72 8.88
N LEU A 315 -3.92 -7.38 9.48
CA LEU A 315 -4.08 -8.60 10.29
C LEU A 315 -4.38 -8.26 11.75
N VAL A 316 -3.83 -7.16 12.26
CA VAL A 316 -4.08 -6.69 13.64
C VAL A 316 -5.50 -6.12 13.77
N HIS A 317 -6.00 -5.46 12.72
CA HIS A 317 -7.34 -4.87 12.69
C HIS A 317 -8.13 -5.42 11.48
N PRO A 318 -8.52 -6.71 11.50
CA PRO A 318 -9.23 -7.29 10.39
C PRO A 318 -10.58 -6.59 10.23
N ARG A 319 -10.95 -6.28 8.98
CA ARG A 319 -12.32 -5.85 8.68
C ARG A 319 -13.27 -6.95 9.12
N LYS A 320 -14.34 -6.59 9.83
CA LYS A 320 -15.40 -7.52 10.21
C LYS A 320 -15.92 -8.20 8.94
N ARG A 321 -15.61 -9.48 8.74
CA ARG A 321 -16.27 -10.29 7.72
C ARG A 321 -17.52 -10.84 8.36
N LEU A 322 -18.68 -10.56 7.78
CA LEU A 322 -19.84 -11.38 8.06
C LEU A 322 -19.48 -12.80 7.59
N ARG A 323 -19.49 -13.75 8.52
CA ARG A 323 -19.48 -15.16 8.14
C ARG A 323 -20.87 -15.45 7.60
N THR A 324 -20.99 -15.63 6.29
CA THR A 324 -22.16 -16.29 5.72
C THR A 324 -22.27 -17.65 6.41
N ALA A 325 -23.48 -18.01 6.86
CA ALA A 325 -23.72 -19.35 7.39
C ALA A 325 -23.22 -20.37 6.37
N ALA A 326 -22.59 -21.45 6.84
CA ALA A 326 -22.21 -22.53 5.93
C ALA A 326 -23.47 -22.97 5.17
N PRO A 327 -23.38 -23.17 3.84
CA PRO A 327 -24.52 -23.64 3.07
C PRO A 327 -25.02 -24.92 3.72
N SER A 328 -26.32 -24.96 3.97
CA SER A 328 -26.98 -26.14 4.50
C SER A 328 -26.88 -27.28 3.47
N ALA A 329 -27.10 -28.52 3.90
CA ALA A 329 -27.14 -29.66 2.98
C ALA A 329 -28.19 -29.48 1.86
N ALA A 330 -29.25 -28.70 2.10
CA ALA A 330 -30.25 -28.33 1.10
C ALA A 330 -29.72 -27.33 0.06
N ASP A 331 -28.89 -26.37 0.48
CA ASP A 331 -28.26 -25.40 -0.43
C ASP A 331 -27.23 -26.05 -1.37
N LEU A 332 -26.62 -27.16 -0.92
CA LEU A 332 -25.69 -27.97 -1.72
C LEU A 332 -26.39 -28.95 -2.65
N ALA A 333 -27.69 -29.20 -2.44
CA ALA A 333 -28.49 -30.13 -3.24
C ALA A 333 -29.15 -29.45 -4.46
N VAL A 334 -28.94 -28.15 -4.65
CA VAL A 334 -29.48 -27.40 -5.79
C VAL A 334 -28.68 -27.73 -7.06
N THR A 335 -29.30 -28.43 -8.01
CA THR A 335 -28.74 -28.84 -9.31
C THR A 335 -29.07 -27.87 -10.45
N GLY A 336 -30.13 -27.06 -10.30
CA GLY A 336 -30.64 -26.16 -11.35
C GLY A 336 -31.63 -26.83 -12.30
N ASP A 337 -31.89 -28.12 -12.13
CA ASP A 337 -32.87 -28.91 -12.89
C ASP A 337 -34.16 -29.15 -12.08
N GLU A 338 -34.29 -28.52 -10.91
CA GLU A 338 -35.48 -28.65 -10.09
C GLU A 338 -36.71 -28.12 -10.82
N PRO A 339 -37.86 -28.83 -10.74
CA PRO A 339 -39.09 -28.32 -11.28
C PRO A 339 -39.50 -27.04 -10.52
N ILE A 340 -39.58 -25.93 -11.24
CA ILE A 340 -40.12 -24.67 -10.72
C ILE A 340 -41.64 -24.75 -10.83
N SER A 341 -42.36 -24.72 -9.71
CA SER A 341 -43.82 -24.74 -9.71
C SER A 341 -44.39 -23.41 -10.20
N ASP A 342 -45.58 -23.44 -10.81
CA ASP A 342 -46.28 -22.22 -11.24
C ASP A 342 -46.50 -21.25 -10.07
N SER A 343 -46.74 -21.77 -8.85
CA SER A 343 -46.87 -20.95 -7.64
C SER A 343 -45.60 -20.17 -7.27
N GLU A 344 -44.41 -20.75 -7.51
CA GLU A 344 -43.11 -20.09 -7.29
C GLU A 344 -42.87 -18.99 -8.33
N ILE A 345 -43.47 -19.10 -9.51
CA ILE A 345 -43.40 -18.07 -10.57
C ILE A 345 -44.43 -16.96 -10.29
N GLU A 346 -45.64 -17.33 -9.87
CA GLU A 346 -46.75 -16.42 -9.60
C GLU A 346 -46.43 -15.37 -8.53
N GLN A 347 -45.61 -15.69 -7.51
CA GLN A 347 -45.18 -14.69 -6.51
C GLN A 347 -44.37 -13.52 -7.08
N TYR A 348 -43.76 -13.68 -8.26
CA TYR A 348 -43.06 -12.59 -8.96
C TYR A 348 -44.00 -11.78 -9.87
N LEU A 349 -45.21 -12.29 -10.12
CA LEU A 349 -46.22 -11.61 -10.92
C LEU A 349 -47.07 -10.71 -10.01
N ARG A 350 -47.26 -9.46 -10.45
CA ARG A 350 -48.15 -8.55 -9.73
C ARG A 350 -49.59 -9.02 -9.83
N GLY A 351 -50.29 -9.01 -8.71
CA GLY A 351 -51.71 -9.28 -8.68
C GLY A 351 -52.53 -8.23 -9.44
N PRO A 352 -53.78 -8.55 -9.85
CA PRO A 352 -54.66 -7.61 -10.53
C PRO A 352 -54.94 -6.33 -9.73
N GLU A 353 -54.92 -6.41 -8.40
CA GLU A 353 -55.08 -5.27 -7.49
C GLU A 353 -53.84 -4.38 -7.47
N GLU A 354 -52.64 -4.97 -7.41
CA GLU A 354 -51.37 -4.25 -7.48
C GLU A 354 -51.20 -3.55 -8.83
N ILE A 355 -51.63 -4.18 -9.93
CA ILE A 355 -51.63 -3.55 -11.27
C ILE A 355 -52.58 -2.36 -11.30
N ARG A 356 -53.78 -2.47 -10.72
CA ARG A 356 -54.74 -1.35 -10.64
C ARG A 356 -54.21 -0.22 -9.77
N ALA A 357 -53.63 -0.53 -8.61
CA ALA A 357 -53.01 0.44 -7.72
C ALA A 357 -51.82 1.14 -8.39
N PHE A 358 -50.95 0.38 -9.07
CA PHE A 358 -49.81 0.92 -9.81
C PHE A 358 -50.25 1.82 -10.96
N ARG A 359 -51.27 1.42 -11.74
CA ARG A 359 -51.85 2.26 -12.81
C ARG A 359 -52.45 3.54 -12.25
N LYS A 360 -53.17 3.47 -11.12
CA LYS A 360 -53.75 4.64 -10.45
C LYS A 360 -52.67 5.59 -9.93
N ALA A 361 -51.61 5.06 -9.32
CA ALA A 361 -50.47 5.84 -8.85
C ALA A 361 -49.68 6.49 -9.99
N LYS A 362 -49.54 5.81 -11.14
CA LYS A 362 -48.84 6.33 -12.33
C LYS A 362 -49.68 7.29 -13.17
N ALA A 363 -51.02 7.21 -13.09
CA ALA A 363 -51.96 8.08 -13.79
C ALA A 363 -52.28 9.38 -13.02
N TRP A 364 -51.66 9.60 -11.86
CA TRP A 364 -51.67 10.87 -11.15
C TRP A 364 -50.46 11.70 -11.59
N PRO A 365 -50.63 12.84 -12.29
CA PRO A 365 -49.53 13.73 -12.67
C PRO A 365 -48.92 14.45 -11.48
#